data_AF-A0A6N9BB28-F1
#
_entry.id   AF-A0A6N9BB28-F1
#
_cell.length_a   1.000
_cell.length_b   1.000
_cell.length_c   1.000
_cell.angle_alpha   90.00
_cell.angle_beta   90.00
_cell.angle_gamma   90.00
#
_symmetry.space_group_name_H-M   'P 1'
#
loop_
_entity.id
_entity.type
_entity.pdbx_description
1 polymer ?
#
loop_
_entity_poly.entity_id
_entity_poly.type
_entity_poly.pdbx_seq_one_letter_code
_entity_poly.pdbx_strand_id
1 'polypeptide(L)'
;AVVSDRILEDVVQMSTGAWYDPEMPGLIGSMCQHGNPNVLTLDKGTSSLAQGPSAHTCLVQVVKYMKEISNIRAFVPPNIVHYK
;
A
#
# COMPACT_ATOMS: atom_id res chain seq x y z
N ALA A 1 10.56 -7.59 7.88
CA ALA A 1 9.97 -6.72 8.93
C ALA A 1 11.11 -6.12 9.74
N VAL A 2 10.97 -4.87 10.20
CA VAL A 2 11.90 -4.22 11.12
C VAL A 2 11.23 -4.21 12.49
N VAL A 3 11.85 -4.82 13.50
CA VAL A 3 11.34 -4.87 14.88
C VAL A 3 11.96 -3.70 15.66
N SER A 4 11.14 -2.97 16.41
CA SER A 4 11.54 -1.75 17.11
C SER A 4 10.71 -1.57 18.38
N ASP A 5 11.34 -1.05 19.44
CA ASP A 5 10.71 -0.65 20.71
C ASP A 5 10.21 0.80 20.71
N ARG A 6 10.35 1.50 19.57
CA ARG A 6 9.97 2.91 19.41
C ARG A 6 8.48 3.14 19.08
N ILE A 7 7.70 2.07 19.03
CA ILE A 7 6.26 2.08 18.74
C ILE A 7 5.54 1.26 19.80
N LEU A 8 4.27 1.58 20.06
CA LEU A 8 3.45 0.86 21.03
C LEU A 8 3.19 -0.58 20.59
N GLU A 9 2.88 -1.44 21.57
CA GLU A 9 2.34 -2.77 21.30
C GLU A 9 1.07 -2.67 20.43
N ASP A 10 0.87 -3.65 19.55
CA ASP A 10 -0.22 -3.70 18.56
C ASP A 10 -0.28 -2.54 17.55
N VAL A 11 0.76 -1.71 17.48
CA VAL A 11 0.89 -0.65 16.47
C VAL A 11 1.97 -1.02 15.45
N VAL A 12 1.66 -0.80 14.17
CA VAL A 12 2.64 -0.89 13.08
C VAL A 12 2.76 0.46 12.38
N GLN A 13 3.96 0.72 11.85
CA GLN A 13 4.24 1.94 11.10
C GLN A 13 4.65 1.59 9.68
N MET A 14 4.00 2.23 8.71
CA MET A 14 4.37 2.21 7.29
C MET A 14 4.40 3.64 6.78
N SER A 15 5.50 4.06 6.19
CA SER A 15 5.63 5.42 5.66
C SER A 15 4.84 5.56 4.36
N THR A 16 4.16 6.69 4.19
CA THR A 16 3.51 7.03 2.92
C THR A 16 4.55 7.32 1.83
N GLY A 17 4.13 7.29 0.57
CA GLY A 17 4.98 7.64 -0.59
C GLY A 17 5.57 6.45 -1.35
N ALA A 18 5.45 5.22 -0.82
CA ALA A 18 5.81 4.03 -1.59
C ALA A 18 4.96 3.92 -2.87
N TRP A 19 5.61 3.69 -4.01
CA TRP A 19 4.94 3.56 -5.30
C TRP A 19 4.01 2.34 -5.32
N TYR A 20 2.84 2.48 -5.94
CA TYR A 20 1.89 1.38 -6.09
C TYR A 20 2.31 0.45 -7.23
N ASP A 21 2.44 -0.85 -6.94
CA ASP A 21 2.81 -1.89 -7.92
C ASP A 21 1.87 -3.11 -7.78
N PRO A 22 0.70 -3.10 -8.45
CA PRO A 22 -0.28 -4.18 -8.36
C PRO A 22 0.18 -5.42 -9.11
N GLU A 23 0.27 -6.58 -8.47
CA GLU A 23 0.63 -7.86 -9.10
C GLU A 23 -0.03 -8.05 -10.48
N MET A 24 -1.34 -7.82 -10.54
CA MET A 24 -2.17 -7.83 -11.74
C MET A 24 -2.78 -6.43 -12.00
N PRO A 25 -2.18 -5.62 -12.90
CA PRO A 25 -2.72 -4.31 -13.26
C PRO A 25 -4.15 -4.40 -13.81
N GLY A 26 -5.03 -3.52 -13.34
CA GLY A 26 -6.44 -3.48 -13.74
C GLY A 26 -7.37 -4.42 -12.98
N LEU A 27 -6.84 -5.36 -12.19
CA LEU A 27 -7.67 -6.21 -11.33
C LEU A 27 -7.94 -5.52 -9.98
N ILE A 28 -9.22 -5.32 -9.66
CA ILE A 28 -9.65 -4.79 -8.36
C ILE A 28 -9.20 -5.74 -7.24
N GLY A 29 -8.59 -5.19 -6.20
CA GLY A 29 -8.08 -5.96 -5.07
C GLY A 29 -6.78 -6.70 -5.34
N SER A 30 -6.09 -6.42 -6.45
CA SER A 30 -4.76 -6.97 -6.69
C SER A 30 -3.77 -6.55 -5.59
N MET A 31 -2.92 -7.49 -5.16
CA MET A 31 -1.93 -7.25 -4.12
C MET A 31 -0.88 -6.23 -4.58
N CYS A 32 -0.59 -5.25 -3.74
CA CYS A 32 0.54 -4.35 -3.97
C CYS A 32 1.85 -5.03 -3.57
N GLN A 33 2.76 -5.21 -4.52
CA GLN A 33 4.04 -5.90 -4.30
C GLN A 33 5.07 -5.02 -3.59
N HIS A 34 5.02 -3.70 -3.78
CA HIS A 34 5.99 -2.77 -3.22
C HIS A 34 5.62 -2.25 -1.82
N GLY A 35 4.32 -2.20 -1.48
CA GLY A 35 3.86 -1.86 -0.13
C GLY A 35 3.39 -0.41 0.05
N ASN A 36 2.62 0.13 -0.90
CA ASN A 36 1.93 1.41 -0.70
C ASN A 36 0.88 1.27 0.44
N PRO A 37 0.98 2.02 1.55
CA PRO A 37 0.07 1.84 2.69
C PRO A 37 -1.37 2.28 2.41
N ASN A 38 -1.59 3.19 1.46
CA ASN A 38 -2.92 3.72 1.15
C ASN A 38 -3.82 2.69 0.44
N VAL A 39 -3.29 1.53 0.02
CA VAL A 39 -4.12 0.41 -0.45
C VAL A 39 -4.95 -0.22 0.68
N LEU A 40 -4.60 0.05 1.95
CA LEU A 40 -5.26 -0.47 3.14
C LEU A 40 -6.19 0.57 3.80
N THR A 41 -6.10 1.83 3.40
CA THR A 41 -6.81 2.93 4.06
C THR A 41 -8.23 3.09 3.53
N LEU A 42 -9.18 3.41 4.41
CA LEU A 42 -10.56 3.68 4.02
C LEU A 42 -10.67 5.05 3.33
N ASP A 43 -11.32 5.08 2.17
CA ASP A 43 -11.70 6.32 1.49
C ASP A 43 -13.06 6.81 2.01
N LYS A 44 -13.03 7.57 3.12
CA LYS A 44 -14.23 8.17 3.73
C LYS A 44 -13.92 9.54 4.32
N GLY A 45 -14.81 10.50 4.04
CA GLY A 45 -14.77 11.84 4.61
C GLY A 45 -14.89 11.85 6.13
N THR A 46 -14.19 12.76 6.79
CA THR A 46 -14.17 12.89 8.26
C THR A 46 -15.53 13.15 8.88
N SER A 47 -16.37 13.98 8.25
CA SER A 47 -17.74 14.30 8.69
C SER A 47 -18.56 14.87 7.54
N SER A 48 -19.89 14.96 7.72
CA SER A 48 -20.79 15.60 6.75
C SER A 48 -20.41 17.04 6.43
N LEU A 49 -19.79 17.75 7.38
CA LEU A 49 -19.37 19.14 7.25
C LEU A 49 -18.02 19.30 6.53
N ALA A 50 -16.97 18.63 7.00
CA ALA A 50 -15.60 18.93 6.61
C ALA A 50 -15.10 18.13 5.40
N GLN A 51 -15.59 16.90 5.22
CA GLN A 51 -15.22 16.01 4.10
C GLN A 51 -13.70 15.87 3.87
N GLY A 52 -12.90 15.95 4.94
CA GLY A 52 -11.45 15.77 4.87
C GLY A 52 -11.06 14.29 4.82
N PRO A 53 -9.78 13.96 4.57
CA PRO A 53 -9.30 12.58 4.56
C PRO A 53 -9.28 11.96 5.96
N SER A 54 -9.62 10.67 6.05
CA SER A 54 -9.61 9.88 7.30
C SER A 54 -8.63 8.72 7.28
N ALA A 55 -7.55 8.82 6.50
CA ALA A 55 -6.64 7.69 6.18
C ALA A 55 -5.97 7.05 7.41
N HIS A 56 -5.75 7.80 8.49
CA HIS A 56 -5.13 7.30 9.72
C HIS A 56 -6.08 6.50 10.62
N THR A 57 -7.37 6.40 10.25
CA THR A 57 -8.31 5.44 10.84
C THR A 57 -8.21 4.14 10.05
N CYS A 58 -7.24 3.29 10.41
CA CYS A 58 -6.95 2.04 9.70
C CYS A 58 -6.61 0.94 10.70
N LEU A 59 -7.34 -0.18 10.62
CA LEU A 59 -7.04 -1.41 11.35
C LEU A 59 -6.54 -2.45 10.36
N VAL A 60 -5.49 -3.16 10.73
CA VAL A 60 -4.85 -4.17 9.88
C VAL A 60 -4.52 -5.42 10.69
N GLN A 61 -4.34 -6.52 9.99
CA GLN A 61 -3.72 -7.73 10.53
C GLN A 61 -2.43 -7.98 9.75
N VAL A 62 -1.37 -8.37 10.47
CA VAL A 62 -0.08 -8.71 9.86
C VAL A 62 0.15 -10.21 10.00
N VAL A 63 0.50 -10.86 8.89
CA VAL A 63 0.87 -12.28 8.86
C VAL A 63 2.19 -12.46 8.13
N LYS A 64 2.92 -13.52 8.46
CA LYS A 64 4.10 -13.91 7.69
C LYS A 64 3.66 -14.32 6.28
N TYR A 65 4.20 -13.67 5.26
CA TYR A 65 4.00 -14.08 3.87
C TYR A 65 4.80 -15.36 3.59
N MET A 66 4.13 -16.38 3.06
CA MET A 66 4.68 -17.74 2.94
C MET A 66 4.89 -18.19 1.48
N LYS A 67 4.55 -17.36 0.50
CA LYS A 67 4.75 -17.68 -0.93
C LYS A 67 6.05 -17.05 -1.43
N GLU A 68 6.46 -17.44 -2.63
CA GLU A 68 7.56 -16.78 -3.33
C GLU A 68 7.23 -15.32 -3.64
N ILE A 69 8.24 -14.46 -3.53
CA ILE A 69 8.12 -13.04 -3.79
C ILE A 69 8.35 -12.81 -5.28
N SER A 70 7.40 -12.15 -5.94
CA SER A 70 7.54 -11.67 -7.31
C SER A 70 8.38 -10.39 -7.37
N ASN A 71 9.00 -10.12 -8.52
CA ASN A 71 9.87 -8.96 -8.69
C ASN A 71 9.07 -7.65 -8.61
N ILE A 72 9.57 -6.70 -7.81
CA ILE A 72 9.04 -5.33 -7.75
C ILE A 72 9.28 -4.64 -9.11
N ARG A 73 8.20 -4.20 -9.76
CA ARG A 73 8.22 -3.46 -11.03
C ARG A 73 8.08 -1.96 -10.86
N ALA A 74 7.80 -1.48 -9.65
CA ALA A 74 7.67 -0.04 -9.35
C ALA A 74 8.81 0.81 -9.91
N PHE A 75 10.04 0.27 -9.90
CA PHE A 75 11.24 0.97 -10.35
C PHE A 75 11.71 0.57 -11.74
N VAL A 76 10.95 -0.27 -12.44
CA VAL A 76 11.26 -0.71 -13.80
C VAL A 76 10.63 0.29 -14.77
N PRO A 77 11.42 0.87 -15.70
CA PRO A 77 10.87 1.76 -16.71
C PRO A 77 9.77 1.07 -17.55
N PRO A 78 8.75 1.80 -18.01
CA PRO A 78 7.75 1.22 -18.88
C PRO A 78 8.34 0.89 -20.25
N ASN A 79 7.68 -0.03 -20.97
CA ASN A 79 8.00 -0.26 -22.38
C ASN A 79 7.58 0.96 -23.21
N ILE A 80 8.56 1.63 -23.83
CA ILE A 80 8.31 2.77 -24.71
C ILE A 80 7.85 2.22 -26.07
N VAL A 81 6.59 2.47 -26.42
CA VAL A 81 6.03 2.12 -27.73
C VAL A 81 6.08 3.34 -28.64
N HIS A 82 6.69 3.18 -29.82
CA HIS A 82 6.68 4.20 -30.86
C HIS A 82 5.52 3.93 -31.81
N TYR A 83 4.53 4.82 -31.81
CA TYR A 83 3.47 4.82 -32.82
C TYR A 83 3.99 5.49 -34.10
N LYS A 84 3.75 4.86 -35.25
CA LYS A 84 3.99 5.45 -36.58
C LYS A 84 2.71 6.10 -37.09
#